data_AF-A0AAP3GAL3-F1
#
_entry.id   AF-A0AAP3GAL3-F1
#
_cell.length_a   1.000
_cell.length_b   1.000
_cell.length_c   1.000
_cell.angle_alpha   90.00
_cell.angle_beta   90.00
_cell.angle_gamma   90.00
#
_symmetry.space_group_name_H-M   'P 1'
#
loop_
_entity.id
_entity.type
_entity.pdbx_description
1 polymer ?
#
loop_
_entity_poly.entity_id
_entity_poly.type
_entity_poly.pdbx_seq_one_letter_code
_entity_poly.pdbx_strand_id
1 'polypeptide(L)'
;MVILDIGRNSLCPCGSGKKYKKCCLHKDEQRNYLHSSSTETNQLLHKYIDLELTWDNEDYITTAHNIVKSMQADYGADVVAAAVNLWHKYSHATQPVLRKSGIMEASIEYSIATIMDIPITQAALASKYNVSAGTISKRVQDILDNDWFVDQTHP
;
A
#
# COMPACT_ATOMS: atom_id res chain seq x y z
N MET A 1 -26.39 -1.27 3.92
CA MET A 1 -26.02 -0.97 5.32
C MET A 1 -26.75 0.30 5.71
N VAL A 2 -27.66 0.24 6.68
CA VAL A 2 -28.47 1.38 7.10
C VAL A 2 -27.57 2.34 7.88
N ILE A 3 -27.30 3.53 7.33
CA ILE A 3 -26.77 4.64 8.12
C ILE A 3 -27.95 5.08 9.01
N LEU A 4 -27.99 4.57 10.24
CA LEU A 4 -28.87 5.11 11.26
C LEU A 4 -28.28 6.46 11.64
N ASP A 5 -28.93 7.55 11.23
CA ASP A 5 -28.65 8.90 11.72
C ASP A 5 -28.97 8.96 13.22
N ILE A 6 -28.02 8.51 14.05
CA ILE A 6 -28.14 8.54 15.50
C ILE A 6 -28.14 10.00 15.92
N GLY A 7 -29.29 10.48 16.40
CA GLY A 7 -29.41 11.84 16.92
C GLY A 7 -28.35 12.14 18.00
N ARG A 8 -27.64 13.27 17.89
CA ARG A 8 -26.55 13.68 18.81
C ARG A 8 -26.92 13.61 20.30
N ASN A 9 -28.19 13.80 20.64
CA ASN A 9 -28.71 13.76 22.02
C ASN A 9 -29.23 12.38 22.46
N SER A 10 -29.33 11.40 21.56
CA SER A 10 -29.79 10.04 21.84
C SER A 10 -28.79 9.29 22.72
N LEU A 11 -29.23 8.23 23.40
CA LEU A 11 -28.33 7.31 24.09
C LEU A 11 -27.35 6.71 23.09
N CYS A 12 -26.09 6.63 23.49
CA CYS A 12 -25.01 6.12 22.64
C CYS A 12 -25.16 4.60 22.46
N PRO A 13 -25.10 4.08 21.21
CA PRO A 13 -25.33 2.66 20.93
C PRO A 13 -24.24 1.73 21.45
N CYS A 14 -23.09 2.27 21.88
CA CYS A 14 -22.01 1.47 22.47
C CYS A 14 -22.32 0.93 23.89
N GLY A 15 -23.54 1.17 24.42
CA GLY A 15 -23.96 0.69 25.73
C GLY A 15 -23.43 1.49 26.92
N SER A 16 -22.80 2.65 26.68
CA SER A 16 -22.20 3.46 27.76
C SER A 16 -23.21 4.19 28.65
N GLY A 17 -24.50 4.20 28.30
CA GLY A 17 -25.55 4.98 28.98
C GLY A 17 -25.43 6.52 28.82
N LYS A 18 -24.42 7.02 28.09
CA LYS A 18 -24.20 8.46 27.84
C LYS A 18 -24.92 8.91 26.57
N LYS A 19 -25.19 10.21 26.43
CA LYS A 19 -25.63 10.80 25.14
C LYS A 19 -24.54 10.63 24.07
N TYR A 20 -24.91 10.37 22.82
CA TYR A 20 -23.98 10.10 21.71
C TYR A 20 -22.90 11.19 21.56
N LYS A 21 -23.29 12.47 21.60
CA LYS A 21 -22.36 13.62 21.56
C LYS A 21 -21.34 13.68 22.69
N LYS A 22 -21.62 13.04 23.83
CA LYS A 22 -20.73 12.95 25.00
C LYS A 22 -19.97 11.61 25.06
N CYS A 23 -20.06 10.78 24.01
CA CYS A 23 -19.45 9.46 23.97
C CYS A 23 -18.77 9.20 22.62
N CYS A 24 -19.39 8.47 21.68
CA CYS A 24 -18.73 8.02 20.45
C CYS A 24 -18.68 9.08 19.34
N LEU A 25 -19.48 10.16 19.39
CA LEU A 25 -19.57 11.12 18.27
C LEU A 25 -18.20 11.63 17.80
N HIS A 26 -17.36 12.17 18.68
CA HIS A 26 -16.04 12.69 18.29
C HIS A 26 -15.10 11.60 17.77
N LYS A 27 -15.24 10.36 18.27
CA LYS A 27 -14.45 9.22 17.80
C LYS A 27 -14.89 8.81 16.40
N ASP A 28 -16.19 8.82 16.13
CA ASP A 28 -16.77 8.51 14.83
C ASP A 28 -16.44 9.63 13.81
N GLU A 29 -16.53 10.89 14.22
CA GLU A 29 -16.09 12.05 13.42
C GLU A 29 -14.60 11.95 13.07
N GLN A 30 -13.75 11.65 14.05
CA GLN A 30 -12.31 11.44 13.82
C GLN A 30 -12.05 10.24 12.90
N ARG A 31 -12.77 9.11 13.10
CA ARG A 31 -12.66 7.93 12.24
C ARG A 31 -13.09 8.23 10.81
N ASN A 32 -14.18 8.97 10.62
CA ASN A 32 -14.65 9.37 9.30
C ASN A 32 -13.66 10.29 8.60
N TYR A 33 -13.08 11.25 9.32
CA TYR A 33 -12.02 12.13 8.78
C TYR A 33 -10.78 11.34 8.36
N LEU A 34 -10.31 10.42 9.20
CA LEU A 34 -9.18 9.55 8.87
C LEU A 34 -9.48 8.68 7.65
N HIS A 35 -10.71 8.14 7.56
CA HIS A 35 -11.14 7.35 6.42
C HIS A 35 -11.21 8.17 5.12
N SER A 36 -11.80 9.37 5.15
CA SER A 36 -11.84 10.26 3.98
C SER A 36 -10.44 10.67 3.53
N SER A 37 -9.57 11.04 4.47
CA SER A 37 -8.18 11.40 4.18
C SER A 37 -7.39 10.25 3.54
N SER A 38 -7.50 9.02 4.07
CA SER A 38 -6.87 7.84 3.46
C SER A 38 -7.40 7.58 2.04
N THR A 39 -8.70 7.75 1.82
CA THR A 39 -9.32 7.54 0.51
C THR A 39 -8.81 8.55 -0.51
N GLU A 40 -8.69 9.82 -0.11
CA GLU A 40 -8.13 10.88 -0.95
C GLU A 40 -6.65 10.62 -1.29
N THR A 41 -5.83 10.21 -0.33
CA THR A 41 -4.41 9.92 -0.59
C THR A 41 -4.24 8.75 -1.54
N ASN A 42 -5.00 7.67 -1.37
CA ASN A 42 -4.95 6.52 -2.28
C ASN A 42 -5.38 6.91 -3.70
N GLN A 43 -6.44 7.71 -3.85
CA GLN A 43 -6.85 8.23 -5.16
C GLN A 43 -5.76 9.09 -5.82
N LEU A 44 -5.04 9.91 -5.05
CA LEU A 44 -3.91 10.69 -5.55
C LEU A 44 -2.76 9.79 -6.00
N LEU A 45 -2.45 8.72 -5.27
CA LEU A 45 -1.41 7.76 -5.67
C LEU A 45 -1.77 7.01 -6.96
N HIS A 46 -3.04 6.62 -7.14
CA HIS A 46 -3.49 6.06 -8.42
C HIS A 46 -3.32 7.04 -9.57
N LYS A 47 -3.72 8.32 -9.39
CA LYS A 47 -3.50 9.36 -10.41
C LYS A 47 -2.03 9.61 -10.70
N TYR A 48 -1.17 9.61 -9.68
CA TYR A 48 0.27 9.75 -9.85
C TYR A 48 0.84 8.64 -10.74
N ILE A 49 0.42 7.39 -10.51
CA ILE A 49 0.81 6.24 -11.34
C ILE A 49 0.41 6.43 -12.81
N ASP A 50 -0.80 6.96 -13.05
CA ASP A 50 -1.39 7.07 -14.40
C ASP A 50 -0.90 8.28 -15.19
N LEU A 51 -0.62 9.38 -14.50
CA LEU A 51 -0.40 10.70 -15.14
C LEU A 51 1.06 11.15 -15.09
N GLU A 52 1.81 10.76 -14.06
CA GLU A 52 3.16 11.29 -13.81
C GLU A 52 4.26 10.25 -14.11
N LEU A 53 3.94 8.96 -14.13
CA LEU A 53 4.90 7.89 -14.40
C LEU A 53 4.75 7.34 -15.82
N THR A 54 5.89 7.15 -16.50
CA THR A 54 5.96 6.46 -17.80
C THR A 54 6.26 4.99 -17.61
N TRP A 55 5.50 4.11 -18.27
CA TRP A 55 5.61 2.66 -18.12
C TRP A 55 5.89 1.99 -19.46
N ASP A 56 6.82 1.04 -19.46
CA ASP A 56 7.17 0.26 -20.66
C ASP A 56 6.14 -0.85 -20.96
N ASN A 57 5.28 -1.18 -19.99
CA ASN A 57 4.30 -2.27 -20.07
C ASN A 57 3.07 -1.99 -19.19
N GLU A 58 1.86 -2.26 -19.71
CA GLU A 58 0.58 -2.14 -18.99
C GLU A 58 0.49 -3.02 -17.73
N ASP A 59 1.14 -4.19 -17.75
CA ASP A 59 1.20 -5.07 -16.58
C ASP A 59 1.98 -4.40 -15.42
N TYR A 60 2.91 -3.47 -15.73
CA TYR A 60 3.65 -2.74 -14.71
C TYR A 60 2.78 -1.68 -14.03
N ILE A 61 1.91 -1.01 -14.79
CA ILE A 61 0.89 -0.09 -14.26
C ILE A 61 -0.04 -0.86 -13.32
N THR A 62 -0.54 -2.01 -13.77
CA THR A 62 -1.43 -2.88 -12.99
C THR A 62 -0.77 -3.30 -11.68
N THR A 63 0.51 -3.69 -11.72
CA THR A 63 1.27 -4.06 -10.52
C THR A 63 1.43 -2.86 -9.57
N ALA A 64 1.68 -1.65 -10.07
CA ALA A 64 1.78 -0.44 -9.26
C ALA A 64 0.47 -0.13 -8.50
N HIS A 65 -0.67 -0.24 -9.18
CA HIS A 65 -1.96 -0.07 -8.53
C HIS A 65 -2.27 -1.17 -7.52
N ASN A 66 -1.86 -2.41 -7.79
CA ASN A 66 -2.01 -3.49 -6.83
C ASN A 66 -1.20 -3.24 -5.56
N ILE A 67 0.02 -2.69 -5.67
CA ILE A 67 0.85 -2.26 -4.54
C ILE A 67 0.11 -1.24 -3.68
N VAL A 68 -0.47 -0.20 -4.29
CA VAL A 68 -1.28 0.80 -3.54
C VAL A 68 -2.42 0.10 -2.81
N LYS A 69 -3.18 -0.74 -3.52
CA LYS A 69 -4.36 -1.42 -2.98
C LYS A 69 -4.02 -2.36 -1.82
N SER A 70 -2.91 -3.08 -1.89
CA SER A 70 -2.51 -4.09 -0.90
C SER A 70 -1.77 -3.51 0.30
N MET A 71 -1.16 -2.33 0.17
CA MET A 71 -0.39 -1.68 1.22
C MET A 71 -1.14 -0.55 1.94
N GLN A 72 -2.11 0.11 1.30
CA GLN A 72 -2.81 1.28 1.86
C GLN A 72 -3.44 1.10 3.26
N ALA A 73 -3.72 -0.14 3.69
CA ALA A 73 -4.32 -0.42 5.00
C ALA A 73 -3.27 -0.56 6.12
N ASP A 74 -2.05 -0.96 5.77
CA ASP A 74 -1.00 -1.36 6.71
C ASP A 74 0.12 -0.30 6.81
N TYR A 75 0.23 0.60 5.82
CA TYR A 75 1.33 1.56 5.68
C TYR A 75 0.86 2.99 5.49
N GLY A 76 1.71 3.96 5.87
CA GLY A 76 1.55 5.36 5.54
C GLY A 76 1.69 5.61 4.03
N ALA A 77 1.02 6.66 3.53
CA ALA A 77 1.01 6.99 2.10
C ALA A 77 2.41 7.27 1.52
N ASP A 78 3.32 7.76 2.35
CA ASP A 78 4.75 7.97 2.03
C ASP A 78 5.47 6.64 1.73
N VAL A 79 5.26 5.62 2.58
CA VAL A 79 5.83 4.28 2.36
C VAL A 79 5.21 3.60 1.14
N VAL A 80 3.89 3.75 0.94
CA VAL A 80 3.22 3.24 -0.27
C VAL A 80 3.76 3.92 -1.54
N ALA A 81 3.95 5.24 -1.52
CA ALA A 81 4.55 5.97 -2.62
C ALA A 81 5.99 5.50 -2.90
N ALA A 82 6.79 5.28 -1.86
CA ALA A 82 8.15 4.77 -1.99
C ALA A 82 8.17 3.35 -2.61
N ALA A 83 7.21 2.49 -2.25
CA ALA A 83 7.05 1.17 -2.85
C ALA A 83 6.71 1.23 -4.34
N VAL A 84 5.80 2.14 -4.73
CA VAL A 84 5.45 2.39 -6.15
C VAL A 84 6.67 2.88 -6.93
N ASN A 85 7.45 3.81 -6.37
CA ASN A 85 8.65 4.32 -7.01
C ASN A 85 9.76 3.28 -7.11
N LEU A 86 9.92 2.42 -6.09
CA LEU A 86 10.84 1.29 -6.14
C LEU A 86 10.46 0.35 -7.29
N TRP A 87 9.18 0.01 -7.41
CA TRP A 87 8.67 -0.81 -8.49
C TRP A 87 8.89 -0.17 -9.86
N HIS A 88 8.58 1.12 -10.01
CA HIS A 88 8.76 1.87 -11.25
C HIS A 88 10.22 1.85 -11.73
N LYS A 89 11.17 2.17 -10.85
CA LYS A 89 12.59 2.16 -11.21
C LYS A 89 13.10 0.76 -11.55
N TYR A 90 12.73 -0.23 -10.73
CA TYR A 90 13.16 -1.61 -10.94
C TYR A 90 12.60 -2.19 -12.25
N SER A 91 11.32 -1.96 -12.53
CA SER A 91 10.68 -2.48 -13.74
C SER A 91 11.28 -1.85 -15.00
N HIS A 92 11.56 -0.54 -14.96
CA HIS A 92 12.22 0.16 -16.05
C HIS A 92 13.62 -0.39 -16.31
N ALA A 93 14.43 -0.57 -15.26
CA ALA A 93 15.81 -1.02 -15.39
C ALA A 93 15.94 -2.49 -15.81
N THR A 94 15.06 -3.36 -15.34
CA THR A 94 15.25 -4.82 -15.46
C THR A 94 14.27 -5.52 -16.40
N GLN A 95 13.21 -4.83 -16.84
CA GLN A 95 12.15 -5.35 -17.70
C GLN A 95 11.69 -6.77 -17.28
N PRO A 96 11.25 -6.95 -16.02
CA PRO A 96 10.99 -8.27 -15.47
C PRO A 96 9.76 -8.91 -16.14
N VAL A 97 9.84 -10.23 -16.37
CA VAL A 97 8.71 -11.01 -16.90
C VAL A 97 7.72 -11.33 -15.79
N LEU A 98 6.49 -10.82 -15.91
CA LEU A 98 5.41 -11.05 -14.97
C LEU A 98 4.64 -12.32 -15.34
N ARG A 99 4.69 -13.33 -14.47
CA ARG A 99 4.02 -14.63 -14.70
C ARG A 99 2.83 -14.90 -13.79
N LYS A 100 2.82 -14.31 -12.59
CA LYS A 100 1.76 -14.47 -11.60
C LYS A 100 1.63 -13.19 -10.80
N SER A 101 0.41 -12.68 -10.66
CA SER A 101 0.10 -11.59 -9.74
C SER A 101 0.41 -11.99 -8.30
N GLY A 102 0.87 -11.04 -7.50
CA GLY A 102 1.21 -11.19 -6.09
C GLY A 102 2.70 -11.41 -5.81
N ILE A 103 3.47 -11.94 -6.78
CA ILE A 103 4.91 -12.17 -6.57
C ILE A 103 5.66 -10.85 -6.44
N MET A 104 5.48 -9.96 -7.41
CA MET A 104 6.19 -8.67 -7.41
C MET A 104 5.67 -7.76 -6.31
N GLU A 105 4.36 -7.73 -6.08
CA GLU A 105 3.75 -6.96 -5.00
C GLU A 105 4.29 -7.39 -3.63
N ALA A 106 4.36 -8.69 -3.34
CA ALA A 106 4.94 -9.21 -2.10
C ALA A 106 6.44 -8.89 -1.98
N SER A 107 7.17 -8.98 -3.08
CA SER A 107 8.63 -8.75 -3.10
C SER A 107 8.97 -7.27 -2.90
N ILE A 108 8.19 -6.37 -3.50
CA ILE A 108 8.32 -4.92 -3.32
C ILE A 108 7.93 -4.52 -1.90
N GLU A 109 6.81 -5.04 -1.36
CA GLU A 109 6.41 -4.78 0.04
C GLU A 109 7.48 -5.25 1.03
N TYR A 110 8.06 -6.44 0.82
CA TYR A 110 9.15 -6.91 1.67
C TYR A 110 10.41 -6.02 1.55
N SER A 111 10.76 -5.63 0.32
CA SER A 111 11.96 -4.84 0.05
C SER A 111 11.86 -3.46 0.71
N ILE A 112 10.72 -2.76 0.55
CA ILE A 112 10.55 -1.44 1.16
C ILE A 112 10.45 -1.53 2.69
N ALA A 113 9.80 -2.55 3.23
CA ALA A 113 9.76 -2.77 4.67
C ALA A 113 11.17 -3.03 5.23
N THR A 114 12.01 -3.77 4.51
CA THR A 114 13.42 -3.98 4.87
C THR A 114 14.21 -2.67 4.85
N ILE A 115 14.06 -1.85 3.79
CA ILE A 115 14.75 -0.55 3.65
C ILE A 115 14.33 0.43 4.77
N MET A 116 13.09 0.34 5.24
CA MET A 116 12.51 1.22 6.26
C MET A 116 12.60 0.64 7.69
N ASP A 117 13.32 -0.47 7.89
CA ASP A 117 13.41 -1.19 9.17
C ASP A 117 12.05 -1.55 9.80
N ILE A 118 11.03 -1.82 8.96
CA ILE A 118 9.70 -2.24 9.38
C ILE A 118 9.67 -3.76 9.54
N PRO A 119 9.32 -4.29 10.73
CA PRO A 119 9.35 -5.73 10.98
C PRO A 119 8.22 -6.44 10.22
N ILE A 120 8.58 -7.16 9.16
CA ILE A 120 7.69 -8.07 8.43
C ILE A 120 8.46 -9.32 7.99
N THR A 121 7.76 -10.45 7.87
CA THR A 121 8.39 -11.70 7.43
C THR A 121 7.94 -12.07 6.01
N GLN A 122 8.84 -12.70 5.24
CA GLN A 122 8.49 -13.25 3.93
C GLN A 122 7.37 -14.30 4.03
N ALA A 123 7.28 -15.02 5.16
CA ALA A 123 6.22 -15.99 5.42
C ALA A 123 4.85 -15.31 5.55
N ALA A 124 4.76 -14.19 6.26
CA ALA A 124 3.51 -13.42 6.37
C ALA A 124 3.06 -12.90 5.00
N LEU A 125 3.99 -12.38 4.18
CA LEU A 125 3.68 -11.89 2.84
C LEU A 125 3.34 -13.03 1.87
N ALA A 126 4.01 -14.17 1.97
CA ALA A 126 3.66 -15.36 1.21
C ALA A 126 2.19 -15.75 1.43
N SER A 127 1.71 -15.72 2.67
CA SER A 127 0.31 -15.93 3.00
C SER A 127 -0.59 -14.81 2.49
N LYS A 128 -0.23 -13.53 2.70
CA LYS A 128 -1.01 -12.36 2.24
C LYS A 128 -1.26 -12.37 0.74
N TYR A 129 -0.26 -12.74 -0.05
CA TYR A 129 -0.29 -12.68 -1.52
C TYR A 129 -0.51 -14.04 -2.20
N ASN A 130 -0.69 -15.13 -1.45
CA ASN A 130 -0.86 -16.49 -1.98
C ASN A 130 0.30 -16.92 -2.93
N VAL A 131 1.53 -16.73 -2.45
CA VAL A 131 2.78 -17.09 -3.15
C VAL A 131 3.71 -17.88 -2.23
N SER A 132 4.82 -18.42 -2.74
CA SER A 132 5.80 -19.11 -1.90
C SER A 132 6.84 -18.13 -1.34
N ALA A 133 7.24 -18.33 -0.08
CA ALA A 133 8.29 -17.52 0.55
C ALA A 133 9.64 -17.62 -0.20
N GLY A 134 9.98 -18.80 -0.74
CA GLY A 134 11.20 -18.97 -1.54
C GLY A 134 11.21 -18.13 -2.82
N THR A 135 10.04 -17.92 -3.44
CA THR A 135 9.93 -17.02 -4.61
C THR A 135 10.14 -15.56 -4.22
N ILE A 136 9.63 -15.14 -3.07
CA ILE A 136 9.85 -13.78 -2.53
C ILE A 136 11.34 -13.58 -2.26
N SER A 137 12.00 -14.51 -1.55
CA SER A 137 13.42 -14.40 -1.20
C SER A 137 14.30 -14.10 -2.42
N LYS A 138 14.10 -14.85 -3.52
CA LYS A 138 14.90 -14.67 -4.73
C LYS A 138 14.68 -13.28 -5.34
N ARG A 139 13.42 -12.84 -5.43
CA ARG A 139 13.08 -11.55 -6.02
C ARG A 139 13.56 -10.38 -5.18
N VAL A 140 13.51 -10.50 -3.86
CA VAL A 140 14.04 -9.49 -2.95
C VAL A 140 15.55 -9.34 -3.13
N GLN A 141 16.27 -10.45 -3.29
CA GLN A 141 17.71 -10.38 -3.61
C GLN A 141 17.94 -9.64 -4.93
N ASP A 142 17.18 -9.95 -5.99
CA ASP A 142 17.28 -9.25 -7.28
C ASP A 142 16.94 -7.75 -7.15
N ILE A 143 15.93 -7.38 -6.35
CA ILE A 143 15.46 -5.99 -6.16
C ILE A 143 16.45 -5.18 -5.30
N LEU A 144 17.01 -5.77 -4.26
CA LEU A 144 17.97 -5.11 -3.38
C LEU A 144 19.41 -5.18 -3.89
N ASP A 145 19.62 -5.81 -5.05
CA ASP A 145 20.90 -5.76 -5.73
C ASP A 145 21.20 -4.33 -6.17
N ASN A 146 22.42 -3.85 -5.92
CA ASN A 146 22.80 -2.47 -6.22
C ASN A 146 22.97 -2.24 -7.72
N ASP A 147 23.22 -3.30 -8.51
CA ASP A 147 23.66 -3.20 -9.90
C ASP A 147 22.67 -2.46 -10.83
N TRP A 148 21.37 -2.54 -10.58
CA TRP A 148 20.38 -1.83 -11.38
C TRP A 148 20.12 -0.39 -10.89
N PHE A 149 20.59 -0.05 -9.69
CA PHE A 149 20.43 1.28 -9.08
C PHE A 149 21.57 2.25 -9.44
N VAL A 150 22.75 1.74 -9.82
CA VAL A 150 23.96 2.56 -10.04
C VAL A 150 23.89 3.46 -11.27
N ASP A 151 22.95 3.23 -12.19
CA ASP A 151 22.94 3.91 -13.50
C ASP A 151 21.87 5.01 -13.65
N GLN A 152 21.20 5.43 -12.57
CA GLN A 152 20.18 6.50 -12.63
C GLN A 152 20.67 7.88 -12.18
N THR A 153 21.98 8.05 -11.96
CA THR A 153 22.59 9.38 -11.76
C THR A 153 23.61 9.67 -12.84
N HIS A 154 23.20 10.10 -14.02
CA HIS A 154 24.00 10.94 -14.93
C HIS A 154 23.10 11.60 -15.98
N PRO A 155 23.42 12.83 -16.38
CA PRO A 155 23.20 14.11 -15.70
C PRO A 155 21.83 14.73 -16.02
#